data_AF-A0A1G0DQ05-F1
#
_entry.id   AF-A0A1G0DQ05-F1
#
_cell.length_a   1.000
_cell.length_b   1.000
_cell.length_c   1.000
_cell.angle_alpha   90.00
_cell.angle_beta   90.00
_cell.angle_gamma   90.00
#
_symmetry.space_group_name_H-M   'P 1'
#
loop_
_entity.id
_entity.type
_entity.pdbx_description
1 polymer ?
#
loop_
_entity_poly.entity_id
_entity_poly.type
_entity_poly.pdbx_seq_one_letter_code
_entity_poly.pdbx_strand_id
1 'polypeptide(L)'
;MRKVILVLLLAAASNSAMAEWKEVGNNEGTAIYVDPASVKRAGDMATMWHLTDYRTARQDMGEKYLSAKDQNEYDCKEAKSRRRASSQHSKNMGDGKVVYSDTYATRWKPVPPDSGVEILWKFACVKR
;
A
#
# COMPACT_ATOMS: atom_id res chain seq x y z
N MET A 1 37.46 -46.35 -14.24
CA MET A 1 37.12 -45.08 -13.56
C MET A 1 36.47 -44.14 -14.56
N ARG A 2 35.15 -43.96 -14.53
CA ARG A 2 34.47 -42.85 -15.21
C ARG A 2 33.31 -42.41 -14.31
N LYS A 3 33.58 -41.44 -13.45
CA LYS A 3 32.55 -40.76 -12.65
C LYS A 3 31.86 -39.78 -13.58
N VAL A 4 30.66 -40.10 -14.04
CA VAL A 4 29.80 -39.14 -14.73
C VAL A 4 29.06 -38.38 -13.64
N ILE A 5 29.52 -37.16 -13.34
CA ILE A 5 28.83 -36.26 -12.42
C ILE A 5 27.78 -35.51 -13.25
N LEU A 6 26.51 -35.90 -13.12
CA LEU A 6 25.40 -35.08 -13.60
C LEU A 6 25.30 -33.83 -12.72
N VAL A 7 25.66 -32.68 -13.28
CA VAL A 7 25.41 -31.38 -12.66
C VAL A 7 23.93 -31.05 -12.84
N LEU A 8 23.14 -31.22 -11.77
CA LEU A 8 21.80 -30.66 -11.68
C LEU A 8 21.90 -29.13 -11.61
N LEU A 9 21.60 -28.46 -12.72
CA LEU A 9 21.31 -27.03 -12.74
C LEU A 9 19.98 -26.80 -12.01
N LEU A 10 20.06 -26.50 -10.71
CA LEU A 10 18.94 -25.90 -9.98
C LEU A 10 18.74 -24.48 -10.53
N ALA A 11 17.86 -24.33 -11.51
CA ALA A 11 17.30 -23.03 -11.84
C ALA A 11 16.48 -22.57 -10.63
N ALA A 12 17.10 -21.75 -9.78
CA ALA A 12 16.38 -21.01 -8.76
C ALA A 12 15.46 -20.02 -9.48
N ALA A 13 14.24 -20.45 -9.80
CA ALA A 13 13.16 -19.55 -10.11
C ALA A 13 12.88 -18.76 -8.82
N SER A 14 13.51 -17.60 -8.70
CA SER A 14 13.17 -16.60 -7.71
C SER A 14 11.74 -16.15 -8.00
N ASN A 15 10.76 -16.89 -7.50
CA ASN A 15 9.41 -16.36 -7.29
C ASN A 15 9.57 -15.28 -6.20
N SER A 16 10.05 -14.10 -6.59
CA SER A 16 9.68 -12.91 -5.86
C SER A 16 8.17 -12.83 -6.04
N ALA A 17 7.42 -13.37 -5.07
CA ALA A 17 6.04 -13.01 -4.86
C ALA A 17 6.05 -11.52 -4.56
N MET A 18 6.16 -10.69 -5.61
CA MET A 18 5.97 -9.27 -5.54
C MET A 18 4.55 -9.12 -5.01
N ALA A 19 4.42 -8.58 -3.80
CA ALA A 19 3.13 -8.21 -3.25
C ALA A 19 2.43 -7.34 -4.31
N GLU A 20 1.44 -7.91 -4.98
CA GLU A 20 0.83 -7.27 -6.13
C GLU A 20 -0.13 -6.19 -5.63
N TRP A 21 0.26 -4.93 -5.84
CA TRP A 21 -0.60 -3.79 -5.60
C TRP A 21 -1.82 -3.89 -6.52
N LYS A 22 -3.01 -4.00 -5.95
CA LYS A 22 -4.26 -4.06 -6.69
C LYS A 22 -4.86 -2.67 -6.81
N GLU A 23 -5.11 -2.20 -8.03
CA GLU A 23 -5.84 -0.95 -8.25
C GLU A 23 -7.28 -1.07 -7.77
N VAL A 24 -7.76 -0.09 -7.01
CA VAL A 24 -9.13 -0.07 -6.47
C VAL A 24 -9.89 1.22 -6.80
N GLY A 25 -9.22 2.21 -7.36
CA GLY A 25 -9.86 3.43 -7.83
C GLY A 25 -8.88 4.34 -8.54
N ASN A 26 -9.38 5.13 -9.49
CA ASN A 26 -8.59 6.13 -10.18
C ASN A 26 -9.44 7.34 -10.54
N ASN A 27 -8.78 8.45 -10.85
CA ASN A 27 -9.33 9.62 -11.51
C ASN A 27 -8.22 10.32 -12.31
N GLU A 28 -8.53 11.50 -12.85
CA GLU A 28 -7.58 12.30 -13.66
C GLU A 28 -6.30 12.68 -12.91
N GLY A 29 -6.33 12.77 -11.58
CA GLY A 29 -5.19 13.20 -10.76
C GLY A 29 -4.42 12.06 -10.09
N THR A 30 -5.06 10.93 -9.80
CA THR A 30 -4.45 9.86 -9.00
C THR A 30 -5.04 8.47 -9.27
N ALA A 31 -4.23 7.43 -9.05
CA ALA A 31 -4.68 6.05 -8.91
C ALA A 31 -4.39 5.56 -7.48
N ILE A 32 -5.31 4.77 -6.92
CA ILE A 32 -5.23 4.21 -5.57
C ILE A 32 -5.14 2.69 -5.70
N TYR A 33 -4.15 2.13 -5.02
CA TYR A 33 -3.90 0.70 -4.95
C TYR A 33 -3.90 0.22 -3.51
N VAL A 34 -4.24 -1.04 -3.30
CA VAL A 34 -4.15 -1.73 -2.00
C VAL A 34 -3.16 -2.87 -2.11
N ASP A 35 -2.50 -3.20 -1.00
CA ASP A 35 -1.80 -4.47 -0.86
C ASP A 35 -2.75 -5.47 -0.18
N PRO A 36 -3.38 -6.40 -0.93
CA PRO A 36 -4.34 -7.33 -0.36
C PRO A 36 -3.73 -8.29 0.67
N ALA A 37 -2.42 -8.56 0.59
CA ALA A 37 -1.72 -9.44 1.50
C ALA A 37 -1.42 -8.77 2.85
N SER A 38 -1.42 -7.43 2.89
CA SER A 38 -1.22 -6.67 4.12
C SER A 38 -2.43 -6.58 5.06
N VAL A 39 -3.60 -7.00 4.59
CA VAL A 39 -4.85 -6.85 5.36
C VAL A 39 -4.81 -7.72 6.61
N LYS A 40 -4.89 -7.09 7.78
CA LYS A 40 -5.03 -7.77 9.08
C LYS A 40 -6.29 -7.29 9.77
N ARG A 41 -7.08 -8.22 10.31
CA ARG A 41 -8.33 -7.93 11.02
C ARG A 41 -8.34 -8.49 12.42
N ALA A 42 -8.94 -7.76 13.35
CA ALA A 42 -9.18 -8.18 14.72
C ALA A 42 -10.50 -7.55 15.21
N GLY A 43 -11.55 -8.36 15.31
CA GLY A 43 -12.90 -7.87 15.61
C GLY A 43 -13.37 -6.85 14.56
N ASP A 44 -13.78 -5.67 15.04
CA ASP A 44 -14.23 -4.55 14.19
C ASP A 44 -13.07 -3.71 13.64
N MET A 45 -11.82 -4.06 13.96
CA MET A 45 -10.64 -3.32 13.48
C MET A 45 -10.02 -3.99 12.26
N ALA A 46 -9.55 -3.17 11.32
CA ALA A 46 -8.72 -3.62 10.20
C ALA A 46 -7.49 -2.71 10.02
N THR A 47 -6.38 -3.28 9.54
CA THR A 47 -5.19 -2.55 9.11
C THR A 47 -4.78 -2.99 7.73
N MET A 48 -4.27 -2.06 6.91
CA MET A 48 -3.90 -2.34 5.53
C MET A 48 -2.91 -1.28 5.02
N TRP A 49 -1.99 -1.71 4.16
CA TRP A 49 -1.19 -0.82 3.32
C TRP A 49 -1.93 -0.47 2.04
N HIS A 50 -1.88 0.81 1.68
CA HIS A 50 -2.32 1.30 0.39
C HIS A 50 -1.25 2.19 -0.24
N LEU A 51 -1.33 2.33 -1.56
CA LEU A 51 -0.48 3.17 -2.35
C LEU A 51 -1.33 4.19 -3.09
N THR A 52 -0.93 5.46 -3.02
CA THR A 52 -1.50 6.53 -3.84
C THR A 52 -0.46 6.93 -4.87
N ASP A 53 -0.81 6.81 -6.14
CA ASP A 53 0.03 7.15 -7.28
C ASP A 53 -0.49 8.43 -7.94
N TYR A 54 0.34 9.46 -8.05
CA TYR A 54 -0.06 10.76 -8.57
C TYR A 54 0.38 10.92 -10.03
N ARG A 55 -0.52 11.46 -10.86
CA ARG A 55 -0.19 11.80 -12.26
C ARG A 55 0.76 12.98 -12.37
N THR A 56 0.68 13.90 -11.40
CA THR A 56 1.53 15.09 -11.30
C THR A 56 2.20 15.12 -9.94
N ALA A 57 3.48 15.49 -9.92
CA ALA A 57 4.26 15.55 -8.68
C ALA A 57 3.60 16.48 -7.64
N ARG A 58 3.55 15.98 -6.40
CA ARG A 58 3.04 16.70 -5.23
C ARG A 58 4.22 17.20 -4.40
N GLN A 59 3.97 18.24 -3.62
CA GLN A 59 4.94 18.81 -2.69
C GLN A 59 4.16 19.40 -1.52
N ASP A 60 4.37 18.87 -0.32
CA ASP A 60 3.78 19.43 0.90
C ASP A 60 4.84 20.26 1.63
N MET A 61 5.82 19.60 2.27
CA MET A 61 7.02 20.20 2.82
C MET A 61 8.23 19.35 2.43
N GLY A 62 9.24 19.96 1.79
CA GLY A 62 10.44 19.25 1.31
C GLY A 62 10.43 18.94 -0.19
N GLU A 63 11.00 17.79 -0.57
CA GLU A 63 11.17 17.38 -1.97
C GLU A 63 9.85 16.94 -2.63
N LYS A 64 9.78 17.04 -3.95
CA LYS A 64 8.64 16.58 -4.73
C LYS A 64 8.53 15.06 -4.71
N TYR A 65 7.30 14.55 -4.69
CA TYR A 65 6.99 13.12 -4.72
C TYR A 65 5.91 12.80 -5.74
N LEU A 66 5.94 11.59 -6.30
CA LEU A 66 5.00 11.08 -7.29
C LEU A 66 4.13 9.94 -6.76
N SER A 67 4.49 9.35 -5.62
CA SER A 67 3.64 8.36 -4.96
C SER A 67 3.85 8.34 -3.45
N ALA A 68 2.87 7.78 -2.74
CA ALA A 68 2.93 7.57 -1.30
C ALA A 68 2.45 6.16 -0.94
N LYS A 69 3.13 5.51 0.01
CA LYS A 69 2.68 4.26 0.65
C LYS A 69 2.29 4.56 2.08
N ASP A 70 1.06 4.23 2.45
CA ASP A 70 0.46 4.56 3.74
C ASP A 70 -0.12 3.30 4.39
N GLN A 71 0.18 3.10 5.67
CA GLN A 71 -0.52 2.11 6.48
C GLN A 71 -1.65 2.80 7.22
N ASN A 72 -2.87 2.33 6.99
CA ASN A 72 -4.05 2.83 7.66
C ASN A 72 -4.64 1.77 8.60
N GLU A 73 -5.26 2.27 9.65
CA GLU A 73 -6.10 1.51 10.56
C GLU A 73 -7.54 2.01 10.44
N TYR A 74 -8.47 1.08 10.51
CA TYR A 74 -9.88 1.28 10.22
C TYR A 74 -10.73 0.69 11.35
N ASP A 75 -11.71 1.46 11.80
CA ASP A 75 -12.84 0.95 12.57
C ASP A 75 -13.97 0.65 11.58
N CYS A 76 -14.25 -0.64 11.39
CA CYS A 76 -15.25 -1.15 10.45
C CYS A 76 -16.68 -0.99 10.96
N LYS A 77 -16.88 -0.74 12.25
CA LYS A 77 -18.20 -0.54 12.84
C LYS A 77 -18.59 0.93 12.83
N GLU A 78 -17.67 1.81 13.19
CA GLU A 78 -17.92 3.26 13.30
C GLU A 78 -17.55 4.05 12.04
N ALA A 79 -17.07 3.38 10.99
CA ALA A 79 -16.60 4.01 9.76
C ALA A 79 -15.58 5.12 10.03
N LYS A 80 -14.52 4.79 10.79
CA LYS A 80 -13.40 5.69 11.08
C LYS A 80 -12.10 5.16 10.52
N SER A 81 -11.18 6.07 10.21
CA SER A 81 -9.82 5.71 9.79
C SER A 81 -8.78 6.60 10.48
N ARG A 82 -7.56 6.07 10.60
CA ARG A 82 -6.36 6.83 10.95
C ARG A 82 -5.15 6.29 10.20
N ARG A 83 -4.18 7.16 9.91
CA ARG A 83 -2.88 6.74 9.37
C ARG A 83 -1.98 6.31 10.52
N ARG A 84 -1.15 5.30 10.29
CA ARG A 84 -0.16 4.73 11.22
C ARG A 84 1.28 4.85 10.71
N ALA A 85 1.45 4.88 9.39
CA ALA A 85 2.73 5.09 8.74
C ALA A 85 2.53 5.77 7.39
N SER A 86 3.52 6.51 6.94
CA SER A 86 3.56 7.13 5.61
C SER A 86 4.97 7.11 5.07
N SER A 87 5.11 6.90 3.76
CA SER A 87 6.36 7.15 3.03
C SER A 87 6.04 7.76 1.67
N GLN A 88 6.77 8.82 1.30
CA GLN A 88 6.62 9.52 0.02
C GLN A 88 7.83 9.22 -0.86
N HIS A 89 7.58 9.00 -2.14
CA HIS A 89 8.56 8.48 -3.09
C HIS A 89 8.66 9.39 -4.31
N SER A 90 9.89 9.62 -4.76
CA SER A 90 10.20 10.51 -5.89
C SER A 90 9.70 10.02 -7.25
N LYS A 91 9.37 8.73 -7.39
CA LYS A 91 8.76 8.15 -8.61
C LYS A 91 7.40 7.53 -8.31
N ASN A 92 6.68 7.18 -9.37
CA ASN A 92 5.41 6.47 -9.29
C ASN A 92 5.55 5.08 -8.65
N MET A 93 4.43 4.50 -8.23
CA MET A 93 4.34 3.13 -7.70
C MET A 93 5.24 2.82 -6.49
N GLY A 94 5.60 3.87 -5.75
CA GLY A 94 6.41 3.78 -4.53
C GLY A 94 7.86 3.42 -4.81
N ASP A 95 8.36 3.82 -5.97
CA ASP A 95 9.73 3.63 -6.42
C ASP A 95 10.57 4.91 -6.32
N GLY A 96 11.88 4.75 -6.52
CA GLY A 96 12.86 5.83 -6.47
C GLY A 96 13.30 6.15 -5.05
N LYS A 97 13.83 7.36 -4.85
CA LYS A 97 14.24 7.86 -3.54
C LYS A 97 13.02 8.07 -2.65
N VAL A 98 13.09 7.57 -1.42
CA VAL A 98 12.17 7.95 -0.33
C VAL A 98 12.53 9.37 0.12
N VAL A 99 11.63 10.31 -0.09
CA VAL A 99 11.85 11.73 0.22
C VAL A 99 11.29 12.15 1.57
N TYR A 100 10.36 11.36 2.10
CA TYR A 100 9.82 11.48 3.44
C TYR A 100 9.36 10.11 3.92
N SER A 101 9.53 9.81 5.21
CA SER A 101 8.97 8.62 5.85
C SER A 101 8.79 8.87 7.33
N ASP A 102 7.66 8.42 7.89
CA ASP A 102 7.37 8.55 9.30
C ASP A 102 6.36 7.50 9.77
N THR A 103 6.42 7.15 11.05
CA THR A 103 5.53 6.18 11.71
C THR A 103 4.84 6.87 12.89
N TYR A 104 3.60 7.28 12.69
CA TYR A 104 2.82 8.03 13.67
C TYR A 104 1.34 7.66 13.57
N ALA A 105 0.65 7.64 14.70
CA ALA A 105 -0.79 7.48 14.72
C ALA A 105 -1.47 8.84 14.63
N THR A 106 -2.19 9.11 13.54
CA THR A 106 -3.07 10.29 13.49
C THR A 106 -4.27 10.09 14.41
N ARG A 107 -4.96 11.18 14.73
CA ARG A 107 -6.29 11.11 15.35
C ARG A 107 -7.24 10.34 14.41
N TRP A 108 -8.18 9.63 15.01
CA TRP A 108 -9.29 9.04 14.29
C TRP A 108 -10.11 10.12 13.59
N LYS A 109 -10.47 9.85 12.34
CA LYS A 109 -11.35 10.71 11.54
C LYS A 109 -12.48 9.86 10.93
N PRO A 110 -13.69 10.40 10.80
CA PRO A 110 -14.74 9.74 10.02
C PRO A 110 -14.27 9.48 8.60
N VAL A 111 -14.71 8.36 8.03
CA VAL A 111 -14.54 8.04 6.61
C VAL A 111 -15.50 8.92 5.81
N PRO A 112 -15.01 9.81 4.93
CA PRO A 112 -15.89 10.64 4.10
C PRO A 112 -16.56 9.77 3.02
N PRO A 113 -17.88 9.93 2.77
CA PRO A 113 -18.53 9.26 1.65
C PRO A 113 -17.95 9.74 0.31
N ASP A 114 -18.09 8.91 -0.73
CA ASP A 114 -17.66 9.20 -2.10
C ASP A 114 -16.18 9.60 -2.21
N SER A 115 -15.34 8.97 -1.37
CA SER A 115 -13.92 9.28 -1.27
C SER A 115 -13.03 8.05 -1.46
N GLY A 116 -11.77 8.28 -1.84
CA GLY A 116 -10.76 7.21 -1.86
C GLY A 116 -10.60 6.52 -0.50
N VAL A 117 -10.79 7.26 0.60
CA VAL A 117 -10.76 6.69 1.95
C VAL A 117 -11.90 5.70 2.17
N GLU A 118 -13.08 5.96 1.61
CA GLU A 118 -14.22 5.04 1.67
C GLU A 118 -13.96 3.75 0.89
N ILE A 119 -13.37 3.85 -0.30
CA ILE A 119 -12.97 2.70 -1.11
C ILE A 119 -12.02 1.80 -0.31
N LEU A 120 -11.00 2.41 0.30
CA LEU A 120 -10.02 1.70 1.12
C LEU A 120 -10.64 1.07 2.37
N TRP A 121 -11.50 1.81 3.08
CA TRP A 121 -12.21 1.31 4.26
C TRP A 121 -13.10 0.13 3.90
N LYS A 122 -13.92 0.24 2.84
CA LYS A 122 -14.75 -0.86 2.33
C LYS A 122 -13.88 -2.08 2.04
N PHE A 123 -12.78 -1.92 1.29
CA PHE A 123 -11.88 -3.04 0.95
C PHE A 123 -11.31 -3.74 2.18
N ALA A 124 -10.80 -2.97 3.16
CA ALA A 124 -10.24 -3.52 4.39
C ALA A 124 -11.30 -4.18 5.29
N CYS A 125 -12.54 -3.69 5.24
CA CYS A 125 -13.64 -4.10 6.11
C CYS A 125 -14.58 -5.15 5.50
N VAL A 126 -14.40 -5.59 4.25
CA VAL A 126 -15.06 -6.79 3.73
C VAL A 126 -14.60 -8.02 4.51
N LYS A 127 -15.54 -8.81 5.04
CA LYS A 127 -15.23 -10.11 5.65
C LYS A 127 -14.82 -11.07 4.53
N ARG A 128 -13.65 -11.69 4.66
CA ARG A 128 -13.15 -12.73 3.74
C ARG A 128 -13.34 -14.10 4.36
#